data_AF-A0A6L7A3G5-F1
#
_entry.id   AF-A0A6L7A3G5-F1
#
_cell.length_a   1.000
_cell.length_b   1.000
_cell.length_c   1.000
_cell.angle_alpha   90.00
_cell.angle_beta   90.00
_cell.angle_gamma   90.00
#
_symmetry.space_group_name_H-M   'P 1'
#
loop_
_entity.id
_entity.type
_entity.pdbx_description
1 polymer ?
#
loop_
_entity_poly.entity_id
_entity_poly.type
_entity_poly.pdbx_seq_one_letter_code
_entity_poly.pdbx_strand_id
1 'polypeptide(L)'
;MSVKIVIKPNTYFDSVSLMSISTRANKLDGVEQAFVAMATEMNKGVLKNLGLLTPELEQAKNGDLMIVINGKAGADNEQLLVEIEELFNTKAQSGS
;
A
#
# COMPACT_ATOMS: atom_id res chain seq x y z
N MET A 1 8.17 4.94 -14.97
CA MET A 1 7.55 4.14 -13.90
C MET A 1 8.47 4.23 -12.71
N SER A 2 7.95 4.67 -11.57
CA SER A 2 8.67 4.73 -10.30
C SER A 2 7.88 3.90 -9.29
N VAL A 3 8.54 2.94 -8.65
CA VAL A 3 7.93 2.14 -7.58
C VAL A 3 8.46 2.66 -6.24
N LYS A 4 7.55 3.02 -5.34
CA LYS A 4 7.85 3.36 -3.94
C LYS A 4 7.32 2.25 -3.05
N ILE A 5 8.14 1.86 -2.10
CA ILE A 5 7.82 0.81 -1.13
C ILE A 5 8.06 1.38 0.25
N VAL A 6 7.09 1.17 1.13
CA VAL A 6 7.18 1.50 2.55
C VAL A 6 6.72 0.30 3.36
N ILE A 7 7.53 -0.11 4.32
CA ILE A 7 7.22 -1.17 5.26
C ILE A 7 7.12 -0.54 6.64
N LYS A 8 5.95 -0.64 7.28
CA LYS A 8 5.73 -0.18 8.64
C LYS A 8 5.72 -1.38 9.58
N PRO A 9 6.77 -1.56 10.40
CA PRO A 9 6.91 -2.75 11.24
C PRO A 9 5.86 -2.77 12.35
N ASN A 10 5.39 -3.97 12.70
CA ASN A 10 4.42 -4.20 13.79
C ASN A 10 3.17 -3.30 13.74
N THR A 11 2.74 -2.92 12.54
CA THR A 11 1.60 -2.04 12.32
C THR A 11 0.45 -2.87 11.80
N TYR A 12 -0.49 -3.20 12.69
CA TYR A 12 -1.61 -4.09 12.35
C TYR A 12 -2.86 -3.31 11.96
N PHE A 13 -3.48 -3.72 10.86
CA PHE A 13 -4.77 -3.22 10.40
C PHE A 13 -5.67 -4.38 9.97
N ASP A 14 -6.99 -4.22 10.09
CA ASP A 14 -7.93 -5.19 9.57
C ASP A 14 -7.94 -5.22 8.04
N SER A 15 -8.17 -6.40 7.46
CA SER A 15 -8.13 -6.60 6.01
C SER A 15 -9.16 -5.77 5.25
N VAL A 16 -10.32 -5.48 5.85
CA VAL A 16 -11.37 -4.66 5.23
C VAL A 16 -10.92 -3.20 5.11
N SER A 17 -10.25 -2.67 6.14
CA SER A 17 -9.57 -1.37 6.09
C SER A 17 -8.55 -1.32 4.98
N LEU A 18 -7.65 -2.29 4.93
CA LEU A 18 -6.57 -2.32 3.94
C LEU A 18 -7.09 -2.45 2.52
N MET A 19 -8.15 -3.23 2.29
CA MET A 19 -8.79 -3.35 0.98
C MET A 19 -9.47 -2.04 0.56
N SER A 20 -10.13 -1.35 1.50
CA SER A 20 -10.74 -0.04 1.24
C SER A 20 -9.68 1.03 0.92
N ILE A 21 -8.60 1.07 1.71
CA ILE A 21 -7.47 1.98 1.50
C ILE A 21 -6.80 1.69 0.16
N SER A 22 -6.48 0.43 -0.15
CA SER A 22 -5.94 0.03 -1.47
C SER A 22 -6.85 0.51 -2.60
N THR A 23 -8.16 0.33 -2.48
CA THR A 23 -9.13 0.76 -3.51
C THR A 23 -9.12 2.28 -3.71
N ARG A 24 -9.00 3.05 -2.63
CA ARG A 24 -8.91 4.52 -2.69
C ARG A 24 -7.55 4.98 -3.23
N ALA A 25 -6.47 4.34 -2.80
CA ALA A 25 -5.11 4.61 -3.28
C ALA A 25 -4.99 4.43 -4.80
N ASN A 26 -5.60 3.37 -5.36
CA ASN A 26 -5.64 3.16 -6.81
C ASN A 26 -6.46 4.20 -7.59
N LYS A 27 -7.24 5.05 -6.91
CA LYS A 27 -8.02 6.13 -7.53
C LYS A 27 -7.32 7.49 -7.46
N LEU A 28 -6.19 7.59 -6.77
CA LEU A 28 -5.42 8.82 -6.71
C LEU A 28 -4.85 9.13 -8.10
N ASP A 29 -4.85 10.40 -8.48
CA ASP A 29 -4.23 10.80 -9.74
C ASP A 29 -2.72 10.57 -9.67
N GLY A 30 -2.10 10.17 -10.77
CA GLY A 30 -0.68 9.79 -10.77
C GLY A 30 -0.37 8.37 -10.27
N VAL A 31 -1.31 7.65 -9.65
CA VAL A 31 -1.13 6.23 -9.33
C VAL A 31 -1.46 5.38 -10.56
N GLU A 32 -0.53 4.49 -10.92
CA GLU A 32 -0.78 3.43 -11.90
C GLU A 32 -1.29 2.18 -11.19
N GLN A 33 -0.67 1.83 -10.06
CA GLN A 33 -1.14 0.75 -9.19
C GLN A 33 -0.67 0.98 -7.75
N ALA A 34 -1.57 0.81 -6.78
CA ALA A 34 -1.22 0.82 -5.36
C ALA A 34 -1.66 -0.48 -4.68
N PHE A 35 -0.85 -0.97 -3.74
CA PHE A 35 -1.16 -2.15 -2.96
C PHE A 35 -0.80 -1.93 -1.49
N VAL A 36 -1.82 -1.97 -0.65
CA VAL A 36 -1.70 -1.74 0.79
C VAL A 36 -2.21 -2.97 1.52
N ALA A 37 -1.31 -3.73 2.14
CA ALA A 37 -1.65 -4.99 2.76
C ALA A 37 -0.66 -5.39 3.85
N MET A 38 -1.09 -6.26 4.78
CA MET A 38 -0.18 -6.94 5.70
C MET A 38 0.78 -7.85 4.91
N ALA A 39 2.02 -7.98 5.36
CA ALA A 39 3.04 -8.81 4.72
C ALA A 39 2.85 -10.32 4.95
N THR A 40 1.64 -10.81 4.78
CA THR A 40 1.33 -12.24 4.78
C THR A 40 1.83 -12.90 3.51
N GLU A 41 2.14 -14.19 3.58
CA GLU A 41 2.56 -14.99 2.42
C GLU A 41 1.58 -14.91 1.24
N MET A 42 0.27 -14.86 1.53
CA MET A 42 -0.77 -14.68 0.51
C MET A 42 -0.62 -13.35 -0.23
N ASN A 43 -0.45 -12.24 0.52
CA ASN A 43 -0.33 -10.91 -0.07
C ASN A 43 1.01 -10.71 -0.80
N LYS A 44 2.09 -11.32 -0.30
CA LYS A 44 3.37 -11.39 -1.03
C LYS A 44 3.23 -12.14 -2.35
N GLY A 45 2.46 -13.23 -2.37
CA GLY A 45 2.11 -13.95 -3.61
C GLY A 45 1.35 -13.08 -4.62
N VAL A 46 0.44 -12.23 -4.15
CA VAL A 46 -0.26 -11.25 -5.01
C VAL A 46 0.75 -10.24 -5.59
N LEU A 47 1.61 -9.65 -4.77
CA LEU A 47 2.67 -8.73 -5.22
C LEU A 47 3.60 -9.37 -6.26
N LYS A 48 3.92 -10.66 -6.09
CA LYS A 48 4.73 -11.41 -7.05
C LYS A 48 4.06 -11.52 -8.41
N ASN A 49 2.77 -11.85 -8.43
CA ASN A 49 1.99 -11.96 -9.66
C ASN A 49 1.82 -10.60 -10.37
N LEU A 50 1.82 -9.51 -9.61
CA LEU A 50 1.81 -8.14 -10.13
C LEU A 50 3.18 -7.65 -10.60
N GLY A 51 4.26 -8.42 -10.39
CA GLY A 51 5.62 -7.99 -10.69
C GLY A 51 6.13 -6.87 -9.77
N LEU A 52 5.49 -6.67 -8.62
CA LEU A 52 5.79 -5.60 -7.65
C LEU A 52 6.50 -6.12 -6.38
N LEU A 53 6.72 -7.44 -6.27
CA LEU A 53 7.46 -8.00 -5.14
C LEU A 53 8.95 -7.69 -5.27
N THR A 54 9.50 -7.02 -4.26
CA THR A 54 10.94 -6.76 -4.12
C THR A 54 11.56 -7.59 -3.01
N PRO A 55 12.89 -7.73 -2.95
CA PRO A 55 13.57 -8.45 -1.87
C PRO A 55 13.26 -7.91 -0.48
N GLU A 56 12.95 -6.61 -0.35
CA GLU A 56 12.57 -5.99 0.92
C GLU A 56 11.17 -6.43 1.37
N LEU A 57 10.22 -6.48 0.44
CA LEU A 57 8.85 -6.96 0.69
C LEU A 57 8.81 -8.47 0.99
N GLU A 58 9.71 -9.25 0.37
CA GLU A 58 9.84 -10.68 0.63
C GLU A 58 10.28 -10.96 2.08
N GLN A 59 11.18 -10.12 2.62
CA GLN A 59 11.70 -10.21 3.98
C GLN A 59 10.77 -9.63 5.06
N ALA A 60 9.75 -8.86 4.68
CA ALA A 60 8.78 -8.32 5.62
C ALA A 60 8.04 -9.44 6.38
N LYS A 61 7.78 -9.22 7.68
CA LYS A 61 7.15 -10.21 8.56
C LYS A 61 5.64 -10.05 8.51
N ASN A 62 4.89 -11.12 8.79
CA ASN A 62 3.42 -11.11 8.76
C ASN A 62 2.75 -9.96 9.55
N GLY A 63 3.39 -9.42 10.59
CA GLY A 63 2.90 -8.29 11.39
C GLY A 63 3.22 -6.90 10.82
N ASP A 64 3.91 -6.83 9.69
CA ASP A 64 4.31 -5.59 9.04
C ASP A 64 3.27 -5.16 8.01
N LEU A 65 2.99 -3.87 7.95
CA LEU A 65 2.17 -3.27 6.91
C LEU A 65 3.06 -2.89 5.73
N MET A 66 2.66 -3.29 4.52
CA MET A 66 3.30 -2.91 3.27
C MET A 66 2.44 -1.90 2.53
N ILE A 67 3.06 -0.83 2.07
CA ILE A 67 2.48 0.15 1.16
C ILE A 67 3.37 0.17 -0.09
N VAL A 68 2.80 -0.26 -1.21
CA VAL A 68 3.48 -0.31 -2.51
C VAL A 68 2.75 0.63 -3.46
N ILE A 69 3.49 1.54 -4.10
CA ILE A 69 2.95 2.54 -5.01
C ILE A 69 3.76 2.46 -6.31
N ASN A 70 3.12 2.04 -7.38
CA ASN A 70 3.61 2.19 -8.74
C ASN A 70 2.99 3.47 -9.32
N GLY A 71 3.81 4.52 -9.45
CA GLY A 71 3.40 5.81 -9.99
C GLY A 71 3.58 5.89 -11.50
N LYS A 72 2.67 6.62 -12.15
CA LYS A 72 2.78 7.02 -13.56
C LYS A 72 4.08 7.80 -13.80
N ALA A 73 4.51 7.90 -15.05
CA ALA A 73 5.68 8.69 -15.39
C ALA A 73 5.52 10.16 -14.95
N GLY A 74 6.47 10.67 -14.17
CA GLY A 74 6.42 12.04 -13.61
C GLY A 74 5.56 12.19 -12.36
N ALA A 75 4.97 11.12 -11.84
CA ALA A 75 4.24 11.17 -10.57
C ALA A 75 5.20 11.37 -9.38
N ASP A 76 4.75 12.17 -8.42
CA ASP A 76 5.44 12.34 -7.15
C ASP A 76 4.99 11.25 -6.16
N ASN A 77 5.74 10.17 -6.09
CA ASN A 77 5.43 9.06 -5.19
C ASN A 77 5.56 9.42 -3.70
N GLU A 78 6.26 10.51 -3.35
CA GLU A 78 6.29 10.96 -1.94
C GLU A 78 4.98 11.65 -1.59
N GLN A 79 4.48 12.52 -2.46
CA GLN A 79 3.17 13.13 -2.29
C GLN A 79 2.05 12.07 -2.27
N LEU A 80 2.10 11.09 -3.17
CA LEU A 80 1.15 9.97 -3.19
C LEU A 80 1.19 9.13 -1.91
N LEU A 81 2.38 8.93 -1.35
CA LEU A 81 2.52 8.25 -0.07
C LEU A 81 1.82 9.03 1.04
N VAL A 82 2.00 10.36 1.11
CA VAL A 82 1.33 11.21 2.11
C VAL A 82 -0.18 11.10 1.99
N GLU A 83 -0.74 11.19 0.77
CA GLU A 83 -2.19 11.03 0.55
C GLU A 83 -2.70 9.65 0.97
N ILE A 84 -1.94 8.58 0.68
CA ILE A 84 -2.28 7.22 1.11
C ILE A 84 -2.23 7.11 2.64
N GLU A 85 -1.24 7.73 3.29
CA GLU A 85 -1.13 7.75 4.75
C GLU A 85 -2.30 8.48 5.41
N GLU A 86 -2.80 9.56 4.81
CA GLU A 86 -3.99 10.27 5.28
C GLU A 86 -5.26 9.39 5.26
N LEU A 87 -5.39 8.48 4.29
CA LEU A 87 -6.53 7.55 4.22
C LEU A 87 -6.64 6.62 5.43
N PHE A 88 -5.51 6.32 6.10
CA PHE A 88 -5.54 5.55 7.36
C PHE A 88 -6.15 6.36 8.50
N ASN A 89 -5.97 7.69 8.50
CA ASN A 89 -6.49 8.58 9.53
C ASN A 89 -7.96 8.95 9.29
N THR A 90 -8.43 8.97 8.04
CA THR A 90 -9.83 9.33 7.70
C THR A 90 -10.85 8.26 8.12
N LYS A 91 -10.42 7.03 8.45
CA LYS A 91 -11.33 6.00 8.97
C LYS A 91 -11.96 6.34 10.33
N ALA A 92 -11.47 7.36 11.02
CA ALA A 92 -12.12 7.86 12.23
C ALA A 92 -13.46 8.59 11.99
N GLN A 93 -13.81 8.95 10.74
CA GLN A 93 -14.97 9.83 10.46
C GLN A 93 -16.07 9.25 9.57
N SER A 94 -15.93 8.05 9.02
CA SER A 94 -17.01 7.42 8.21
C SER A 94 -17.78 6.39 9.04
N GLY A 95 -18.38 6.88 10.13
CA GLY A 95 -19.25 6.15 11.03
C GLY A 95 -20.22 7.14 11.67
N SER A 96 -21.10 7.71 10.87
CA SER A 96 -22.27 8.49 11.30
C SER A 96 -23.40 8.24 10.32
#